data_AF-A0A957E891-F1
#
_entry.id   AF-A0A957E891-F1
#
_cell.length_a   1.000
_cell.length_b   1.000
_cell.length_c   1.000
_cell.angle_alpha   90.00
_cell.angle_beta   90.00
_cell.angle_gamma   90.00
#
_symmetry.space_group_name_H-M   'P 1'
#
loop_
_entity.id
_entity.type
_entity.pdbx_description
1 polymer ?
#
loop_
_entity_poly.entity_id
_entity_poly.type
_entity_poly.pdbx_seq_one_letter_code
_entity_poly.pdbx_strand_id
1 'polypeptide(L)' 'MDIQSLIAQMTLEEKAALCTGASNWTTTPVERLNIPEMVVSDGPHGVRRVPNVHEVAATSLPATCFPTASCLAGM' A
#
# COMPACT_ATOMS: atom_id res chain seq x y z
N MET A 1 0.82 -19.51 -5.94
CA MET A 1 1.17 -19.13 -4.56
C MET A 1 0.11 -19.72 -3.65
N ASP A 2 0.48 -20.64 -2.77
CA ASP A 2 -0.46 -21.19 -1.80
C ASP A 2 -0.45 -20.32 -0.54
N ILE A 3 -1.52 -19.55 -0.35
CA ILE A 3 -1.66 -18.60 0.75
C ILE A 3 -1.75 -19.35 2.10
N GLN A 4 -2.43 -20.49 2.14
CA GLN A 4 -2.61 -21.23 3.39
C GLN A 4 -1.29 -21.80 3.89
N SER A 5 -0.48 -22.34 2.98
CA SER A 5 0.88 -22.80 3.31
C SER A 5 1.78 -21.67 3.81
N LEU A 6 1.67 -20.46 3.26
CA LEU A 6 2.46 -19.31 3.74
C LEU A 6 2.02 -18.86 5.13
N ILE A 7 0.71 -18.74 5.36
CA ILE A 7 0.15 -18.38 6.68
C ILE A 7 0.52 -19.44 7.73
N ALA A 8 0.55 -20.73 7.37
CA ALA A 8 0.97 -21.81 8.27
C ALA A 8 2.45 -21.72 8.66
N GLN A 9 3.31 -21.18 7.78
CA GLN A 9 4.73 -20.99 8.04
C GLN A 9 5.05 -19.69 8.80
N MET A 10 4.08 -18.81 9.00
CA MET A 10 4.28 -17.55 9.72
C MET A 10 4.27 -17.74 11.23
N THR A 11 5.12 -17.00 11.94
CA THR A 11 5.00 -16.83 13.39
C THR A 11 3.76 -15.99 13.74
N LEU A 12 3.41 -15.95 15.03
CA LEU A 12 2.30 -15.10 15.48
C LEU A 12 2.60 -13.62 15.26
N GLU A 13 3.85 -13.22 15.47
CA GLU A 13 4.34 -11.86 15.29
C GLU A 13 4.31 -11.45 13.81
N GLU A 14 4.74 -12.33 12.89
CA GLU A 14 4.65 -12.09 11.44
C GLU A 14 3.19 -11.88 11.00
N LYS A 15 2.24 -12.66 11.55
CA LYS A 15 0.81 -12.49 11.28
C LYS A 15 0.27 -11.16 11.80
N ALA A 16 0.62 -10.81 13.03
CA ALA A 16 0.18 -9.56 13.64
C ALA A 16 0.75 -8.34 12.90
N ALA A 17 2.02 -8.40 12.50
CA ALA A 17 2.69 -7.30 11.80
C ALA A 17 2.11 -7.03 10.40
N LEU A 18 1.59 -8.05 9.72
CA LEU A 18 0.86 -7.89 8.45
C LEU A 18 -0.48 -7.17 8.57
N CYS A 19 -1.04 -7.05 9.79
CA CYS A 19 -2.25 -6.27 10.05
C CYS A 19 -1.97 -4.77 10.25
N THR A 20 -0.71 -4.34 10.14
CA THR A 20 -0.27 -2.96 10.27
C THR A 20 0.60 -2.55 9.09
N GLY A 21 0.59 -1.27 8.74
CA GLY A 21 1.54 -0.73 7.77
C GLY A 21 2.94 -0.63 8.38
N ALA A 22 3.98 -0.90 7.59
CA ALA A 22 5.37 -0.61 7.95
C ALA A 22 5.67 0.88 7.85
N SER A 23 4.91 1.60 7.04
CA SER A 23 4.90 3.07 6.94
C SER A 23 3.49 3.56 6.62
N ASN A 24 3.33 4.87 6.44
CA ASN A 24 2.08 5.47 5.94
C ASN A 24 1.69 4.97 4.54
N TRP A 25 2.64 4.40 3.78
CA TRP A 25 2.47 4.04 2.38
C TRP A 25 2.87 2.60 2.08
N THR A 26 3.25 1.78 3.06
CA THR A 26 3.76 0.43 2.80
C THR A 26 3.26 -0.64 3.76
N THR A 27 3.13 -1.87 3.26
CA THR A 27 2.81 -3.06 4.07
C THR A 27 4.05 -3.66 4.72
N THR A 28 3.90 -4.39 5.82
CA THR A 28 5.03 -5.10 6.42
C THR A 28 5.50 -6.29 5.56
N PRO A 29 6.78 -6.37 5.16
CA PRO A 29 7.33 -7.52 4.46
C PRO A 29 7.55 -8.73 5.38
N VAL A 30 7.58 -9.94 4.82
CA VAL A 30 8.06 -11.17 5.49
C VAL A 30 9.12 -11.83 4.62
N GLU A 31 10.36 -11.34 4.73
CA GLU A 31 11.47 -11.66 3.83
C GLU A 31 11.80 -13.16 3.79
N ARG A 32 11.77 -13.84 4.95
CA ARG A 32 12.03 -15.28 5.07
C ARG A 32 11.07 -16.13 4.23
N LEU A 33 9.85 -15.64 4.00
CA LEU A 33 8.82 -16.30 3.20
C LEU A 33 8.71 -15.70 1.78
N ASN A 34 9.64 -14.82 1.38
CA ASN A 34 9.61 -14.09 0.12
C ASN A 34 8.32 -13.28 -0.10
N ILE A 35 7.76 -12.71 0.98
CA ILE A 35 6.61 -11.81 0.89
C ILE A 35 7.15 -10.37 0.86
N PRO A 36 7.01 -9.66 -0.27
CA PRO A 36 7.59 -8.34 -0.43
C PRO A 36 6.78 -7.27 0.31
N GLU A 37 7.43 -6.15 0.57
CA GLU A 37 6.74 -4.91 0.91
C GLU A 37 5.92 -4.44 -0.30
N MET A 38 4.68 -4.01 -0.06
CA MET A 38 3.81 -3.42 -1.08
C MET A 38 3.62 -1.94 -0.80
N VAL A 39 3.74 -1.11 -1.84
CA VAL A 39 3.46 0.32 -1.77
C VAL A 39 1.98 0.57 -2.10
N VAL A 40 1.32 1.35 -1.25
CA VAL A 40 -0.06 1.84 -1.43
C VAL A 40 -0.07 3.36 -1.63
N SER A 41 -1.17 3.90 -2.16
CA SER A 41 -1.33 5.32 -2.49
C SER A 41 -2.81 5.68 -2.55
N ASP A 42 -3.19 6.91 -2.21
CA ASP A 42 -4.55 7.41 -2.39
C ASP A 42 -4.94 7.45 -3.88
N GLY A 43 -6.24 7.53 -4.17
CA GLY A 43 -6.63 8.04 -5.48
C GLY A 43 -8.05 7.91 -6.00
N PRO A 44 -9.11 8.37 -5.32
CA PRO A 44 -10.45 8.38 -5.91
C PRO A 44 -10.57 9.19 -7.22
N HIS A 45 -9.61 10.06 -7.55
CA HIS A 45 -9.59 10.84 -8.80
C HIS A 45 -8.18 10.97 -9.41
N GLY A 46 -7.34 9.94 -9.25
CA GLY A 46 -5.96 9.91 -9.72
C GLY A 46 -4.97 9.55 -8.62
N VAL A 47 -3.84 8.96 -9.00
CA VAL A 47 -2.83 8.45 -8.06
C VAL A 47 -2.11 9.60 -7.35
N ARG A 48 -1.96 9.51 -6.02
CA ARG A 48 -1.18 10.46 -5.22
C ARG A 48 0.04 9.79 -4.58
N ARG A 49 1.15 9.74 -5.31
CA ARG A 49 2.37 9.06 -4.88
C ARG A 49 3.41 10.04 -4.33
N VAL A 50 3.89 9.78 -3.11
CA VAL A 50 5.07 10.47 -2.56
C VAL A 50 6.37 9.87 -3.15
N PRO A 51 7.42 10.68 -3.36
CA PRO A 51 8.71 10.18 -3.86
C PRO A 51 9.39 9.25 -2.86
N ASN A 52 9.22 9.52 -1.56
CA ASN A 52 9.76 8.73 -0.46
C ASN A 52 8.62 8.27 0.46
N VAL A 53 8.43 6.96 0.58
CA VAL A 53 7.35 6.33 1.36
C VAL A 53 7.55 6.42 2.88
N HIS A 54 8.74 6.80 3.34
CA HIS A 54 9.03 6.95 4.78
C HIS A 54 8.92 8.40 5.26
N GLU A 55 8.68 9.35 4.36
CA GLU A 55 8.46 10.75 4.72
C GLU A 55 7.01 10.99 5.15
N VAL A 56 6.84 11.73 6.25
CA VAL A 56 5.51 12.07 6.81
C VAL A 56 4.75 13.03 5.89
N ALA A 57 5.45 13.96 5.24
CA ALA A 57 4.88 14.90 4.28
C ALA A 57 5.88 15.18 3.17
N ALA A 58 5.48 14.92 1.93
CA ALA A 58 6.27 15.17 0.74
C ALA A 58 5.38 15.64 -0.41
N THR A 59 5.92 16.48 -1.29
CA THR A 59 5.23 16.86 -2.53
C THR A 59 5.05 15.62 -3.40
N SER A 60 3.84 15.41 -3.91
CA SER A 60 3.54 14.24 -4.74
C SER A 60 4.23 14.32 -6.09
N LEU A 61 4.58 13.16 -6.64
CA LEU A 61 5.06 13.03 -8.00
C LEU A 61 3.94 13.44 -8.99
N PRO A 62 4.29 13.98 -10.18
CA PRO A 62 3.31 14.34 -11.19
C PRO A 62 2.43 13.14 -11.60
N ALA A 63 1.11 13.36 -11.64
CA ALA A 63 0.12 12.37 -12.06
C ALA A 63 -1.08 13.06 -12.71
N THR A 64 -1.84 12.33 -13.51
CA THR A 64 -3.10 12.82 -14.09
C THR A 64 -4.15 13.00 -13.00
N CYS A 65 -4.72 14.21 -12.92
CA CYS A 65 -5.86 14.51 -12.06
C CYS A 65 -7.15 14.38 -12.88
N PHE A 66 -7.96 13.38 -12.56
CA PHE A 66 -9.27 13.18 -13.17
C PHE A 66 -10.34 14.04 -12.47
N PRO A 67 -11.48 14.31 -13.11
CA PRO A 67 -12.62 14.92 -12.43
C PRO A 67 -13.04 14.09 -11.21
N THR A 68 -13.54 14.76 -10.17
CA THR A 68 -14.03 14.07 -8.96
C THR A 68 -15.22 13.15 -9.28
N ALA A 69 -15.47 12.18 -8.42
CA ALA A 69 -16.54 11.19 -8.62
C ALA A 69 -17.93 11.84 -8.85
N SER A 70 -18.25 12.97 -8.19
CA SER A 70 -19.51 13.69 -8.41
C SER A 70 -19.63 14.28 -9.82
N CYS A 71 -18.53 14.71 -10.42
CA CYS A 71 -18.51 15.19 -11.80
C CYS A 71 -18.59 14.04 -12.79
N LEU A 72 -17.85 12.94 -12.55
CA LEU A 72 -17.90 11.72 -13.36
C LEU A 72 -19.27 11.03 -13.36
N ALA A 73 -20.03 11.12 -12.27
CA ALA A 73 -21.38 10.55 -12.22
C ALA A 73 -22.44 11.39 -12.96
N GLY A 74 -22.13 12.65 -13.26
CA GLY A 74 -23.06 13.58 -13.91
C GLY A 74 -23.01 13.57 -15.44
N MET A 75 -22.21 12.68 -16.04
CA MET A 75 -22.02 12.53 -17.49
C MET A 75 -22.56 11.19 -17.99
#